data_AF-A0AAN4ZCV9-F1
#
_entry.id   AF-A0AAN4ZCV9-F1
#
_cell.length_a   1.000
_cell.length_b   1.000
_cell.length_c   1.000
_cell.angle_alpha   90.00
_cell.angle_beta   90.00
_cell.angle_gamma   90.00
#
_symmetry.space_group_name_H-M   'P 1'
#
loop_
_entity.id
_entity.type
_entity.pdbx_description
1 polymer ?
#
loop_
_entity_poly.entity_id
_entity_poly.type
_entity_poly.pdbx_seq_one_letter_code
_entity_poly.pdbx_strand_id
1 'polypeptide(L)' 'TAGTIYYWRFDSPPHRLYVKSNEKEMHACLPDEKIECVGAHGNAVYFASKGKVYKAVFSPPTIVNVSYLRDQYE' A
#
# COMPACT_ATOMS: atom_id res chain seq x y z
N THR A 1 20.28 9.67 0.88
CA THR A 1 19.53 8.41 0.67
C THR A 1 18.31 8.74 -0.13
N ALA A 2 18.05 8.07 -1.27
CA ALA A 2 16.82 8.31 -2.02
C ALA A 2 15.62 7.82 -1.18
N GLY A 3 14.63 8.68 -0.97
CA GLY A 3 13.42 8.33 -0.22
C GLY A 3 12.48 7.45 -1.04
N THR A 4 11.65 6.64 -0.37
CA THR A 4 10.55 5.90 -0.99
C THR A 4 9.25 6.64 -0.73
N ILE A 5 8.49 6.93 -1.79
CA ILE A 5 7.18 7.58 -1.70
C ILE A 5 6.11 6.53 -1.98
N TYR A 6 5.08 6.49 -1.13
CA TYR A 6 3.90 5.66 -1.29
C TYR A 6 2.68 6.57 -1.50
N TYR A 7 1.85 6.28 -2.49
CA TYR A 7 0.59 7.00 -2.70
C TYR A 7 -0.45 6.13 -3.42
N TRP A 8 -1.72 6.49 -3.36
CA TRP A 8 -2.80 5.91 -4.16
C TRP A 8 -3.75 7.00 -4.64
N ARG A 9 -4.50 6.68 -5.69
CA ARG A 9 -5.52 7.54 -6.28
C ARG A 9 -6.90 7.07 -5.84
N PHE A 10 -7.74 7.99 -5.35
CA PHE A 10 -9.06 7.70 -4.79
C PHE A 10 -10.17 7.71 -5.85
N ASP A 11 -9.85 8.18 -7.03
CA ASP A 11 -10.77 8.71 -8.03
C ASP A 11 -11.39 7.65 -8.93
N SER A 12 -10.87 6.42 -8.99
CA SER A 12 -11.52 5.30 -9.69
C SER A 12 -10.95 3.93 -9.30
N PRO A 13 -11.79 2.91 -9.04
CA PRO A 13 -11.34 1.53 -8.96
C PRO A 13 -10.90 0.99 -10.34
N PRO A 14 -9.98 0.00 -10.41
CA PRO A 14 -9.37 -0.69 -9.27
C PRO A 14 -8.33 0.19 -8.57
N HIS A 15 -8.38 0.22 -7.25
CA HIS A 15 -7.42 1.00 -6.46
C HIS A 15 -6.02 0.39 -6.59
N ARG A 16 -5.00 1.24 -6.70
CA ARG A 16 -3.60 0.82 -6.81
C ARG A 16 -2.74 1.57 -5.80
N LEU A 17 -1.85 0.85 -5.15
CA LEU A 17 -0.76 1.43 -4.37
C LEU A 17 0.42 1.66 -5.30
N TYR A 18 0.85 2.90 -5.44
CA TYR A 18 2.02 3.29 -6.19
C TYR A 18 3.21 3.49 -5.25
N VAL A 19 4.38 3.03 -5.68
CA VAL A 19 5.65 3.17 -4.97
C VAL A 19 6.68 3.78 -5.90
N LYS A 20 7.19 4.96 -5.54
CA LYS A 20 8.26 5.65 -6.29
C LYS A 20 9.57 5.56 -5.53
N SER A 21 10.60 5.02 -6.18
CA SER A 21 11.96 4.86 -5.63
C SER A 21 13.00 4.90 -6.75
N ASN A 22 14.06 5.69 -6.60
CA ASN A 22 15.14 5.83 -7.61
C ASN A 22 14.60 6.05 -9.04
N GLU A 23 13.68 7.01 -9.20
CA GLU A 23 13.02 7.36 -10.47
C GLU A 23 12.15 6.26 -11.10
N LYS A 24 12.06 5.08 -10.48
CA LYS A 24 11.16 4.02 -10.89
C LYS A 24 9.85 4.10 -10.10
N GLU A 25 8.76 3.87 -10.80
CA GLU A 25 7.43 3.74 -10.22
C GLU A 25 6.93 2.31 -10.42
N MET A 26 6.40 1.72 -9.36
CA MET A 26 5.79 0.39 -9.34
C MET A 26 4.41 0.47 -8.73
N HIS A 27 3.58 -0.54 -8.96
CA HIS A 27 2.27 -0.59 -8.34
C HIS A 27 1.85 -2.00 -7.95
N ALA A 28 0.98 -2.08 -6.95
CA ALA A 28 0.22 -3.27 -6.59
C ALA A 28 -1.28 -2.96 -6.58
N CYS A 29 -2.10 -3.96 -6.94
CA CYS A 29 -3.54 -3.86 -6.78
C CYS A 29 -3.88 -3.79 -5.29
N LEU A 30 -4.78 -2.88 -4.95
CA LEU A 30 -5.44 -2.81 -3.67
C LEU A 30 -6.85 -3.42 -3.79
N PRO A 31 -7.51 -3.74 -2.67
CA PRO A 31 -8.93 -4.08 -2.67
C PRO A 31 -9.77 -2.95 -3.30
N ASP A 32 -10.85 -3.28 -4.00
CA ASP A 32 -11.70 -2.35 -4.77
C ASP A 32 -12.60 -1.45 -3.91
N GLU A 33 -12.24 -1.24 -2.64
CA GLU A 33 -13.07 -0.53 -1.67
C GLU A 33 -12.34 0.64 -1.02
N LYS A 34 -13.07 1.40 -0.20
CA LYS A 34 -12.52 2.56 0.51
C LYS A 34 -11.26 2.17 1.27
N ILE A 35 -10.15 2.81 0.91
CA ILE A 35 -8.84 2.64 1.54
C ILE A 35 -8.61 3.76 2.55
N GLU A 36 -8.25 3.41 3.78
CA GLU A 36 -7.84 4.34 4.83
C GLU A 36 -6.37 4.09 5.19
N CYS A 37 -5.53 5.13 5.14
CA CYS A 37 -4.14 5.03 5.56
C CYS A 37 -4.07 4.84 7.08
N VAL A 38 -3.44 3.77 7.54
CA VAL A 38 -3.22 3.53 8.99
C VAL A 38 -1.85 4.05 9.41
N GLY A 39 -0.83 3.90 8.55
CA GLY A 39 0.50 4.41 8.82
C GLY A 39 1.59 3.78 7.95
N ALA A 40 2.82 4.23 8.14
CA ALA A 40 3.99 3.68 7.47
C ALA A 40 5.10 3.40 8.49
N HIS A 41 5.81 2.29 8.33
CA HIS A 41 6.97 1.94 9.14
C HIS A 41 7.97 1.14 8.32
N GLY A 42 9.22 1.60 8.28
CA GLY A 42 10.27 0.99 7.45
C GLY A 42 9.89 1.01 5.96
N ASN A 43 9.92 -0.16 5.32
CA ASN A 43 9.55 -0.36 3.91
C ASN A 43 8.09 -0.80 3.71
N ALA A 44 7.24 -0.61 4.72
CA ALA A 44 5.86 -1.06 4.70
C ALA A 44 4.86 0.08 4.93
N VAL A 45 3.73 -0.02 4.23
CA VAL A 45 2.53 0.80 4.46
C VAL A 45 1.40 -0.10 4.95
N TYR A 46 0.67 0.42 5.92
CA TYR A 46 -0.47 -0.23 6.53
C TYR A 46 -1.71 0.56 6.17
N PHE A 47 -2.75 -0.14 5.73
CA PHE A 47 -4.02 0.47 5.35
C PHE A 47 -5.17 -0.42 5.75
N ALA A 48 -6.32 0.21 5.99
CA ALA A 48 -7.56 -0.48 6.30
C ALA A 48 -8.50 -0.44 5.10
N SER A 49 -9.25 -1.52 4.90
CA SER A 49 -10.37 -1.62 3.98
C SER A 49 -11.41 -2.58 4.56
N LYS A 50 -12.69 -2.20 4.55
CA LYS A 50 -13.81 -3.02 5.06
C LYS A 50 -13.58 -3.66 6.44
N GLY A 51 -13.02 -2.89 7.38
CA GLY A 51 -12.73 -3.40 8.73
C GLY A 51 -11.61 -4.43 8.80
N LYS A 52 -10.79 -4.56 7.74
CA LYS A 52 -9.59 -5.41 7.69
C LYS A 52 -8.35 -4.54 7.54
N VAL A 53 -7.28 -4.95 8.21
CA VAL A 53 -5.97 -4.30 8.12
C VAL A 53 -5.08 -5.10 7.18
N TYR A 54 -4.45 -4.39 6.25
CA TYR A 54 -3.54 -4.92 5.27
C TYR A 54 -2.16 -4.30 5.42
N LYS A 55 -1.15 -5.03 4.96
CA LYS A 55 0.24 -4.59 4.87
C LYS A 55 0.71 -4.69 3.44
N ALA A 56 1.17 -3.58 2.89
CA ALA A 56 1.95 -3.54 1.68
C ALA A 56 3.44 -3.44 2.03
N VAL A 57 4.24 -4.41 1.58
CA VAL A 57 5.70 -4.40 1.76
C VAL A 57 6.38 -4.17 0.43
N PHE A 58 7.22 -3.15 0.38
CA PHE A 58 8.08 -2.89 -0.78
C PHE A 58 9.39 -3.67 -0.64
N SER A 59 9.63 -4.58 -1.58
CA SER A 59 10.88 -5.32 -1.74
C SER A 59 11.54 -4.85 -3.05
N PRO A 60 12.52 -3.94 -2.99
CA PRO A 60 13.27 -3.53 -4.16
C PRO A 60 13.86 -4.75 -4.89
N PRO A 61 13.99 -4.72 -6.23
CA PRO A 61 13.79 -3.55 -7.09
C PRO A 61 12.39 -3.41 -7.70
N THR A 62 11.48 -4.37 -7.54
CA THR A 62 10.25 -4.43 -8.37
C THR A 62 8.99 -4.93 -7.66
N ILE A 63 9.06 -5.40 -6.41
CA ILE A 63 7.94 -6.15 -5.83
C ILE A 63 7.26 -5.34 -4.73
N VAL A 64 5.96 -5.14 -4.87
CA VAL A 64 5.07 -4.67 -3.79
C VAL A 64 4.11 -5.81 -3.47
N ASN A 65 4.25 -6.40 -2.28
CA ASN A 65 3.39 -7.49 -1.82
C ASN A 65 2.34 -6.94 -0.87
N VAL A 66 1.07 -7.20 -1.17
CA VAL A 66 -0.06 -6.87 -0.31
C VAL A 66 -0.55 -8.13 0.40
N SER A 67 -0.69 -8.07 1.72
CA SER A 67 -1.14 -9.19 2.54
C SER A 67 -2.15 -8.72 3.59
N TYR A 68 -3.13 -9.56 3.89
CA TYR A 68 -4.03 -9.37 5.04
C TYR A 68 -3.26 -9.62 6.34
N LEU A 69 -3.52 -8.80 7.36
CA LEU A 69 -2.93 -8.97 8.69
C LEU A 69 -3.94 -9.46 9.71
N ARG A 70 -5.03 -8.72 9.89
CA ARG A 70 -6.04 -8.93 10.94
C ARG A 70 -7.31 -8.13 10.67
N ASP A 71 -8.34 -8.36 11.47
CA ASP A 71 -9.52 -7.49 11.50
C ASP A 71 -9.22 -6.23 12.35
N GLN A 72 -9.87 -5.12 12.02
CA GLN A 72 -9.61 -3.80 12.59
C GLN A 72 -10.09 -3.69 14.05
N TYR A 73 -11.19 -4.37 14.38
CA TYR A 73 -11.90 -4.26 15.66
C TYR A 73 -11.86 -5.54 16.53
N GLU A 74 -10.79 -6.33 16.42
CA GLU A 74 -10.47 -7.39 17.41
C GLU A 74 -9.98 -6.81 18.74
#